data_AF-A0A482ZZ71-F1
#
_entry.id   AF-A0A482ZZ71-F1
#
_cell.length_a   1.000
_cell.length_b   1.000
_cell.length_c   1.000
_cell.angle_alpha   90.00
_cell.angle_beta   90.00
_cell.angle_gamma   90.00
#
_symmetry.space_group_name_H-M   'P 1'
#
loop_
_entity.id
_entity.type
_entity.pdbx_description
1 polymer ?
#
loop_
_entity_poly.entity_id
_entity_poly.type
_entity_poly.pdbx_seq_one_letter_code
_entity_poly.pdbx_strand_id
1 'polypeptide(L)' 'MGIAGTLFELGQYYRSKQQWNEAQEYFLHSQLVDEYLKNDWKLKRIASILDKVKNKGKLTHNK' A
#
# COMPACT_ATOMS: atom_id res chain seq x y z
N MET A 1 1.48 -10.15 14.85
CA MET A 1 1.24 -9.49 13.54
C MET A 1 0.76 -10.52 12.55
N GLY A 2 -0.25 -10.21 11.73
CA GLY A 2 -0.76 -11.12 10.70
C GLY A 2 -0.24 -10.73 9.31
N ILE A 3 -0.49 -11.59 8.31
CA ILE A 3 -0.02 -11.44 6.93
C ILE A 3 -0.28 -10.04 6.35
N ALA A 4 -1.47 -9.46 6.60
CA ALA A 4 -1.79 -8.09 6.16
C ALA A 4 -0.83 -7.03 6.75
N GLY A 5 -0.47 -7.14 8.03
CA GLY A 5 0.46 -6.20 8.67
C GLY A 5 1.86 -6.26 8.07
N THR A 6 2.35 -7.47 7.77
CA THR A 6 3.66 -7.66 7.10
C THR A 6 3.65 -7.08 5.69
N LEU A 7 2.59 -7.30 4.92
CA LEU A 7 2.43 -6.71 3.59
C LEU A 7 2.37 -5.19 3.64
N PHE A 8 1.69 -4.62 4.63
CA PHE A 8 1.66 -3.17 4.85
C PHE A 8 3.05 -2.59 5.15
N GLU A 9 3.84 -3.25 6.00
CA GLU A 9 5.20 -2.83 6.33
C GLU A 9 6.14 -2.91 5.12
N LEU A 10 6.00 -3.95 4.29
CA LEU A 10 6.71 -4.04 3.02
C LEU A 10 6.32 -2.86 2.10
N GLY A 11 5.03 -2.57 1.96
CA GLY A 11 4.58 -1.39 1.20
C GLY A 11 5.22 -0.09 1.69
N GLN A 12 5.34 0.08 3.01
CA GLN A 12 6.01 1.24 3.61
C GLN A 12 7.52 1.25 3.35
N TYR A 13 8.16 0.09 3.36
CA TYR A 13 9.58 -0.05 3.03
C TYR A 13 9.86 0.37 1.58
N TYR A 14 9.13 -0.17 0.60
CA TYR A 14 9.29 0.22 -0.80
C TYR A 14 8.93 1.69 -1.05
N ARG A 15 7.90 2.19 -0.36
CA ARG A 15 7.55 3.61 -0.37
C ARG A 15 8.71 4.49 0.13
N SER A 16 9.41 4.08 1.18
CA SER A 16 10.58 4.81 1.70
C SER A 16 11.73 4.87 0.69
N LYS A 17 11.84 3.85 -0.15
CA LYS A 17 12.80 3.78 -1.27
C LYS A 17 12.31 4.44 -2.55
N GLN A 18 11.14 5.08 -2.54
CA GLN A 18 10.51 5.67 -3.73
C GLN A 18 10.19 4.65 -4.85
N GLN A 19 10.13 3.37 -4.50
CA GLN A 19 9.71 2.28 -5.38
C GLN A 19 8.18 2.21 -5.34
N TRP A 20 7.54 3.15 -6.04
CA TRP A 20 6.10 3.40 -5.91
C TRP A 20 5.24 2.25 -6.44
N ASN A 21 5.68 1.56 -7.50
CA ASN A 21 4.94 0.46 -8.09
C ASN A 21 4.89 -0.74 -7.14
N GLU A 22 6.05 -1.15 -6.62
CA GLU A 22 6.18 -2.23 -5.65
C GLU A 22 5.46 -1.88 -4.35
N ALA A 23 5.58 -0.64 -3.87
CA ALA A 23 4.82 -0.17 -2.71
C ALA A 23 3.31 -0.32 -2.91
N GLN A 24 2.80 0.05 -4.10
CA GLN A 24 1.39 -0.06 -4.44
C GLN A 24 0.93 -1.52 -4.44
N GLU A 25 1.70 -2.44 -5.03
CA GLU A 25 1.37 -3.87 -5.04
C GLU A 25 1.27 -4.45 -3.63
N TYR A 26 2.23 -4.16 -2.76
CA TYR A 26 2.20 -4.65 -1.37
C TYR A 26 1.04 -4.05 -0.56
N PHE A 27 0.68 -2.78 -0.77
CA PHE A 27 -0.51 -2.20 -0.16
C PHE A 27 -1.81 -2.83 -0.66
N LEU A 28 -1.90 -3.15 -1.96
CA LEU A 28 -3.06 -3.86 -2.53
C LEU A 28 -3.21 -5.27 -1.94
N HIS A 29 -2.10 -6.02 -1.83
CA HIS A 29 -2.12 -7.32 -1.19
C HIS A 29 -2.52 -7.23 0.29
N SER A 30 -2.03 -6.23 1.03
CA SER A 30 -2.46 -5.98 2.40
C SER A 30 -3.97 -5.72 2.48
N GLN A 31 -4.51 -4.92 1.55
CA GLN A 31 -5.94 -4.61 1.51
C GLN A 31 -6.78 -5.86 1.25
N LEU A 32 -6.40 -6.70 0.28
CA LEU A 32 -7.11 -7.94 -0.04
C LEU A 32 -7.18 -8.89 1.16
N VAL A 33 -6.10 -9.02 1.92
CA VAL A 33 -6.07 -9.86 3.13
C VAL A 33 -6.93 -9.26 4.24
N ASP A 34 -6.89 -7.93 4.46
CA ASP A 34 -7.74 -7.28 5.47
C ASP A 34 -9.23 -7.28 5.07
N GLU A 35 -9.56 -7.23 3.78
CA GLU A 35 -10.93 -7.33 3.25
C GLU A 35 -11.46 -8.76 3.43
N TYR A 36 -10.64 -9.76 3.13
CA TYR A 36 -10.94 -11.16 3.43
C TYR A 36 -11.19 -11.38 4.93
N LEU A 37 -10.50 -10.62 5.80
CA LEU A 37 -10.62 -10.67 7.25
C LEU A 37 -11.63 -9.65 7.83
N LYS A 38 -12.36 -8.90 6.99
CA LYS A 38 -13.34 -7.85 7.37
C LYS A 38 -12.86 -6.82 8.41
N ASN A 39 -11.61 -6.35 8.29
CA ASN A 39 -11.05 -5.35 9.21
C ASN A 39 -11.21 -3.92 8.68
N ASP A 40 -12.41 -3.34 8.82
CA ASP A 40 -12.82 -2.06 8.20
C ASP A 40 -11.91 -0.85 8.48
N TRP A 41 -11.36 -0.73 9.70
CA TRP A 41 -10.56 0.44 10.07
C TRP A 41 -9.19 0.46 9.37
N LYS A 42 -8.62 -0.71 9.07
CA LYS A 42 -7.35 -0.82 8.35
C LYS A 42 -7.51 -0.52 6.87
N LEU A 43 -8.61 -0.97 6.27
CA LEU A 43 -8.95 -0.71 4.87
C LEU A 43 -8.95 0.81 4.59
N LYS A 44 -9.60 1.61 5.44
CA LYS A 44 -9.61 3.08 5.32
C LYS A 44 -8.22 3.70 5.34
N ARG A 45 -7.34 3.20 6.22
CA ARG A 45 -5.95 3.67 6.33
C ARG A 45 -5.12 3.30 5.10
N ILE A 46 -5.26 2.07 4.60
CA ILE A 46 -4.56 1.58 3.41
C ILE A 46 -5.01 2.37 2.17
N ALA A 47 -6.32 2.62 2.01
CA ALA A 47 -6.86 3.41 0.90
C ALA A 47 -6.26 4.83 0.84
N SER A 48 -6.15 5.52 1.98
CA SER A 48 -5.52 6.86 2.04
C SER A 48 -4.04 6.84 1.62
N ILE A 49 -3.33 5.75 1.90
CA ILE A 49 -1.93 5.58 1.50
C ILE A 49 -1.82 5.25 0.02
N LEU A 50 -2.68 4.38 -0.50
CA LEU A 50 -2.75 4.03 -1.92
C LEU A 50 -2.97 5.26 -2.80
N ASP A 51 -3.88 6.17 -2.42
CA ASP A 51 -4.10 7.43 -3.14
C ASP A 51 -2.83 8.29 -3.21
N LYS A 52 -2.06 8.34 -2.12
CA LYS A 52 -0.79 9.08 -2.08
C LYS A 52 0.28 8.41 -2.95
N VAL A 53 0.39 7.09 -2.90
CA VAL A 53 1.34 6.32 -3.71
C VAL A 53 1.02 6.48 -5.20
N LYS A 54 -0.25 6.37 -5.59
CA LYS A 54 -0.72 6.52 -6.97
C LYS A 54 -0.45 7.92 -7.52
N ASN A 55 -0.66 8.97 -6.72
CA ASN A 55 -0.37 10.34 -7.13
C ASN A 55 1.13 10.59 -7.29
N LYS A 56 1.98 9.96 -6.46
CA LYS A 56 3.45 10.08 -6.58
C LYS A 56 4.05 9.25 -7.71
N GLY A 57 3.56 8.05 -7.98
CA GLY A 57 4.02 7.22 -9.10
C GLY A 57 3.72 7.83 -10.47
N LYS A 58 2.67 8.65 -10.58
CA LYS A 58 2.35 9.41 -11.81
C LYS A 58 3.29 10.60 -12.04
N LEU A 59 3.82 11.21 -10.99
CA LEU A 59 4.74 12.35 -11.10
C LEU A 59 6.14 11.94 -11.58
N THR A 60 6.54 10.68 -11.42
CA THR A 60 7.86 10.17 -11.81
C THR A 60 7.95 9.68 -13.26
N HIS A 61 6.84 9.65 -14.01
CA HIS A 61 6.80 9.27 -15.43
C HIS A 61 6.85 10.46 -16.40
N ASN A 62 6.96 11.69 -15.90
CA ASN A 62 7.14 12.88 -16.74
C ASN A 62 8.63 13.20 -16.84
N LYS A 63 9.35 12.51 -17.73
CA LYS A 63 10.65 12.96 -18.24
C LYS A 63 10.90 12.45 -19.65
#